data_AF-A0AAU4N9F0-F1
#
_entry.id   AF-A0AAU4N9F0-F1
#
_cell.length_a   1.000
_cell.length_b   1.000
_cell.length_c   1.000
_cell.angle_alpha   90.00
_cell.angle_beta   90.00
_cell.angle_gamma   90.00
#
_symmetry.space_group_name_H-M   'P 1'
#
loop_
_entity.id
_entity.type
_entity.pdbx_description
1 polymer ?
#
loop_
_entity_poly.entity_id
_entity_poly.type
_entity_poly.pdbx_seq_one_letter_code
_entity_poly.pdbx_strand_id
1 'polypeptide(L)' 'MRWLLNPAGPGHAWWHMRLTVTWGSREPLAFTCVEPELVVEFLGDTAIDSGRWRHPVKAQRARTDLRPTDITPFD' A
#
# COMPACT_ATOMS: atom_id res chain seq x y z
N MET A 1 0.17 0.60 -23.86
CA MET A 1 0.48 0.95 -22.46
C MET A 1 0.23 -0.27 -21.60
N ARG A 2 1.19 -0.68 -20.77
CA ARG A 2 1.00 -1.78 -19.81
C ARG A 2 0.71 -1.16 -18.44
N TRP A 3 -0.45 -1.45 -17.88
CA TRP A 3 -0.80 -1.03 -16.52
C TRP A 3 0.06 -1.81 -15.52
N LEU A 4 0.51 -1.12 -14.46
CA LEU A 4 1.31 -1.74 -13.39
C LEU A 4 0.46 -2.26 -12.22
N LEU A 5 -0.78 -1.80 -12.13
CA LEU A 5 -1.72 -2.17 -11.07
C LEU A 5 -2.94 -2.85 -11.68
N ASN A 6 -3.39 -3.92 -11.03
CA ASN A 6 -4.59 -4.66 -11.39
C ASN A 6 -5.66 -4.39 -10.32
N PRO A 7 -6.90 -4.03 -10.68
CA PRO A 7 -7.98 -3.90 -9.72
C PRO A 7 -8.20 -5.22 -8.98
N ALA A 8 -8.39 -5.16 -7.66
CA ALA A 8 -8.75 -6.33 -6.87
C ALA A 8 -10.22 -6.72 -7.10
N GLY A 9 -10.56 -7.98 -6.82
CA GLY A 9 -11.95 -8.45 -6.85
C GLY A 9 -12.60 -8.61 -5.46
N PRO A 10 -13.87 -9.05 -5.39
CA PRO A 10 -14.61 -9.27 -4.14
C PRO A 10 -13.99 -10.26 -3.14
N GLY A 11 -13.05 -11.10 -3.58
CA GLY A 11 -12.32 -12.02 -2.69
C GLY A 11 -11.18 -11.35 -1.92
N HIS A 12 -10.80 -10.12 -2.27
CA HIS A 12 -9.73 -9.41 -1.60
C HIS A 12 -10.19 -8.88 -0.24
N ALA A 13 -9.38 -9.08 0.80
CA ALA A 13 -9.75 -8.75 2.18
C ALA A 13 -10.19 -7.29 2.40
N TRP A 14 -9.74 -6.39 1.51
CA TRP A 14 -10.00 -4.95 1.58
C TRP A 14 -10.98 -4.43 0.53
N TRP A 15 -11.65 -5.31 -0.22
CA TRP A 15 -12.54 -4.91 -1.33
C TRP A 15 -13.61 -3.88 -0.94
N HIS A 16 -14.13 -3.95 0.29
CA HIS A 16 -15.16 -3.04 0.81
C HIS A 16 -14.64 -1.99 1.80
N MET A 17 -13.32 -1.80 1.87
CA MET A 17 -12.73 -0.94 2.89
C MET A 17 -13.09 0.54 2.65
N ARG A 18 -13.53 1.22 3.71
CA ARG A 18 -13.73 2.67 3.74
C ARG A 18 -12.69 3.28 4.66
N LEU A 19 -11.93 4.23 4.12
CA LEU A 19 -10.85 4.91 4.81
C LEU A 19 -11.16 6.40 4.93
N THR A 20 -10.56 7.05 5.92
CA THR A 20 -10.60 8.52 6.07
C THR A 20 -9.19 9.08 6.02
N VAL A 21 -9.07 10.33 5.57
CA VAL A 21 -7.77 10.97 5.26
C VAL A 21 -6.89 11.26 6.47
N THR A 22 -7.51 11.54 7.62
CA THR A 22 -6.81 11.92 8.85
C THR A 22 -7.55 11.42 10.07
N TRP A 23 -6.82 11.29 11.19
CA TRP A 23 -7.40 10.88 12.46
C TRP A 23 -8.53 11.83 12.88
N GLY A 24 -9.71 11.28 13.17
CA GLY A 24 -10.90 12.06 13.55
C GLY A 24 -11.66 12.71 12.37
N SER A 25 -11.13 12.64 11.14
CA SER A 25 -11.87 13.09 9.96
C SER A 25 -12.97 12.10 9.58
N ARG A 26 -14.08 12.65 9.08
CA ARG A 26 -15.18 11.89 8.45
C ARG A 26 -15.13 11.96 6.91
N GLU A 27 -14.16 12.67 6.36
CA GLU A 27 -14.00 12.80 4.91
C GLU A 27 -13.54 11.46 4.32
N PRO A 28 -14.33 10.84 3.42
CA PRO A 28 -13.97 9.57 2.80
C PRO A 28 -12.75 9.74 1.89
N LEU A 29 -11.76 8.87 2.07
CA LEU A 29 -10.65 8.74 1.12
C LEU A 29 -11.14 7.95 -0.10
N ALA A 30 -10.84 8.46 -1.30
CA ALA A 30 -10.99 7.70 -2.53
C ALA A 30 -9.99 6.55 -2.54
N PHE A 31 -10.47 5.34 -2.22
CA PHE A 31 -9.67 4.13 -2.14
C PHE A 31 -10.01 3.19 -3.30
N THR A 32 -9.00 2.83 -4.08
CA THR A 32 -9.09 1.80 -5.13
C THR A 32 -8.35 0.56 -4.67
N CYS A 33 -9.07 -0.52 -4.43
CA CYS A 33 -8.47 -1.80 -4.06
C CYS A 33 -7.77 -2.42 -5.28
N VAL A 34 -6.51 -2.84 -5.11
CA VAL A 34 -5.68 -3.46 -6.15
C VAL A 34 -5.07 -4.75 -5.63
N GLU A 35 -4.72 -5.66 -6.54
CA GLU A 35 -4.00 -6.89 -6.20
C GLU A 35 -2.60 -6.55 -5.66
N PRO A 36 -2.15 -7.18 -4.55
CA PRO A 36 -0.90 -6.82 -3.87
C PRO A 36 0.34 -7.44 -4.55
N GLU A 37 0.48 -7.25 -5.86
CA GLU A 37 1.51 -7.89 -6.69
C GLU A 37 2.70 -6.97 -7.03
N LEU A 38 2.51 -5.64 -6.97
CA LEU A 38 3.55 -4.68 -7.33
C LEU A 38 4.40 -4.29 -6.11
N VAL A 39 5.70 -4.56 -6.19
CA VAL A 39 6.68 -4.07 -5.21
C VAL A 39 7.07 -2.63 -5.55
N VAL A 40 7.11 -1.76 -4.53
CA VAL A 40 7.48 -0.34 -4.66
C VAL A 40 8.52 0.02 -3.60
N GLU A 41 9.59 0.67 -4.03
CA GLU A 41 10.52 1.35 -3.12
C GLU A 41 9.86 2.64 -2.60
N PHE A 42 9.97 2.89 -1.30
CA PHE A 42 9.49 4.13 -0.69
C PHE A 42 10.56 4.73 0.24
N LEU A 43 10.44 6.03 0.48
CA LEU A 43 11.15 6.71 1.56
C LEU A 43 10.19 6.85 2.74
N GLY A 44 10.56 6.25 3.87
CA GLY A 44 9.93 6.45 5.17
C GLY A 44 10.90 7.17 6.11
N ASP A 45 10.37 7.77 7.17
CA ASP A 45 11.22 8.24 8.26
C ASP A 45 11.55 7.12 9.27
N THR A 46 12.15 7.46 10.40
CA THR A 46 12.61 6.51 11.40
C THR A 46 11.52 6.06 12.39
N ALA A 47 10.30 6.61 12.30
CA ALA A 47 9.22 6.28 13.24
C ALA A 47 8.48 5.01 12.82
N ILE A 48 8.89 3.88 13.39
CA ILE A 48 8.29 2.56 13.21
C ILE A 48 7.59 2.15 14.51
N ASP A 49 6.38 1.63 14.39
CA ASP A 49 5.59 1.08 15.50
C ASP A 49 4.92 -0.21 15.02
N SER A 50 5.16 -1.31 15.74
CA SER A 50 4.62 -2.63 15.41
C SER A 50 4.86 -3.04 13.94
N GLY A 51 6.11 -2.88 13.46
CA GLY A 51 6.52 -3.21 12.09
C GLY A 51 5.96 -2.27 11.01
N ARG A 52 5.36 -1.13 11.37
CA ARG A 52 4.71 -0.19 10.43
C ARG A 52 5.26 1.22 10.57
N TRP A 53 5.54 1.87 9.43
CA TRP A 53 5.82 3.31 9.41
C TRP A 53 4.58 4.09 9.84
N ARG A 54 4.76 4.94 10.84
CA ARG A 54 3.67 5.76 11.39
C ARG A 54 3.42 7.05 10.61
N HIS A 55 4.39 7.48 9.79
CA HIS A 55 4.33 8.73 9.06
C HIS A 55 4.19 8.50 7.55
N PRO A 56 3.77 9.53 6.79
CA PRO A 56 3.61 9.41 5.36
C PRO A 56 4.86 8.88 4.68
N VAL A 57 4.72 7.80 3.93
CA VAL A 57 5.78 7.27 3.08
C VAL A 57 5.66 7.88 1.69
N LYS A 58 6.80 8.16 1.05
CA LYS A 58 6.84 8.65 -0.33
C LYS A 58 7.30 7.53 -1.26
N ALA A 59 6.40 7.03 -2.10
CA ALA A 59 6.75 6.11 -3.18
C ALA A 59 7.82 6.71 -4.09
N GLN A 60 8.86 5.94 -4.39
CA GLN A 60 9.99 6.33 -5.22
C GLN A 60 9.95 5.63 -6.58
N ARG A 61 9.91 4.30 -6.58
CA ARG A 61 10.11 3.51 -7.79
C ARG A 61 9.39 2.16 -7.74
N ALA A 62 8.73 1.81 -8.84
CA ALA A 62 8.18 0.48 -9.04
C ALA A 62 9.32 -0.53 -9.34
N ARG A 63 9.34 -1.65 -8.61
CA ARG A 63 10.30 -2.75 -8.76
C ARG A 63 9.64 -3.91 -9.51
N THR A 64 9.47 -3.72 -10.82
CA THR A 64 8.89 -4.74 -11.72
C THR A 64 9.78 -5.96 -11.90
N ASP A 65 11.02 -5.90 -11.40
CA ASP A 65 11.99 -6.99 -11.32
C ASP A 65 11.83 -7.88 -10.07
N LEU A 66 10.99 -7.47 -9.11
CA LEU A 66 10.76 -8.19 -7.85
C LEU A 66 9.30 -8.66 -7.73
N ARG A 67 9.10 -9.74 -6.98
CA ARG A 67 7.80 -10.24 -6.52
C ARG A 67 7.64 -10.01 -5.01
N PRO A 68 6.41 -9.95 -4.48
CA PRO A 68 6.19 -9.84 -3.04
C PRO A 68 6.89 -10.94 -2.23
N THR A 69 6.99 -12.16 -2.78
CA THR A 69 7.68 -13.29 -2.15
C THR A 69 9.18 -13.12 -2.00
N ASP A 70 9.77 -12.15 -2.72
CA ASP A 70 11.21 -11.87 -2.66
C ASP A 70 11.54 -10.89 -1.51
N ILE A 71 10.53 -10.33 -0.85
CA ILE A 71 10.67 -9.34 0.22
C ILE A 71 10.49 -10.01 1.59
N THR A 72 11.45 -9.81 2.48
CA THR A 72 11.31 -10.23 3.87
C THR A 72 10.36 -9.27 4.59
N PRO A 73 9.31 -9.75 5.27
CA PRO A 73 8.45 -8.91 6.11
C PRO A 73 9.27 -8.16 7.16
N PHE A 74 8.82 -6.97 7.54
CA PHE A 74 9.38 -6.26 8.69
C PHE A 74 8.95 -6.93 9.99
N ASP A 75 9.86 -7.03 10.95
CA ASP A 75 9.57 -7.49 12.33
C ASP A 75 8.81 -6.43 13.14
#